data_AF-A0A7V2FZ06-F1
#
_entry.id   AF-A0A7V2FZ06-F1
#
_cell.length_a   1.000
_cell.length_b   1.000
_cell.length_c   1.000
_cell.angle_alpha   90.00
_cell.angle_beta   90.00
_cell.angle_gamma   90.00
#
_symmetry.space_group_name_H-M   'P 1'
#
loop_
_entity.id
_entity.type
_entity.pdbx_description
1 polymer ?
#
loop_
_entity_poly.entity_id
_entity_poly.type
_entity_poly.pdbx_seq_one_letter_code
_entity_poly.pdbx_strand_id
1 'polypeptide(L)'
;MFRLHMAVATWAVMLVAPAAPAGPPSRVGRVEVTCPICERPFKAFAVAVENTYQGVDRDLFARAIGPQPEFYRVSTCPRCAYSGYLEDFRPGLALSPAFIRRVLDSPGLRPDPPIATDADQTDIPAAQRYELAIRCYEWLARSDEARAWLHLRAAWVARD
;
A
#
# COMPACT_ATOMS: atom_id res chain seq x y z
N MET A 1 69.96 38.42 -4.22
CA MET A 1 69.13 37.85 -3.13
C MET A 1 67.78 37.45 -3.71
N PHE A 2 67.60 36.17 -4.07
CA PHE A 2 66.36 35.64 -4.63
C PHE A 2 65.41 35.21 -3.48
N ARG A 3 64.19 35.77 -3.43
CA ARG A 3 63.13 35.32 -2.51
C ARG A 3 62.32 34.22 -3.19
N LEU A 4 62.34 33.02 -2.60
CA LEU A 4 61.53 31.88 -3.02
C LEU A 4 60.15 31.99 -2.35
N HIS A 5 59.08 32.15 -3.13
CA HIS A 5 57.71 32.05 -2.62
C HIS A 5 57.26 30.58 -2.59
N MET A 6 57.12 30.02 -1.38
CA MET A 6 56.48 28.72 -1.17
C MET A 6 54.97 28.87 -1.33
N ALA A 7 54.41 28.32 -2.41
CA ALA A 7 52.97 28.12 -2.55
C ALA A 7 52.60 26.80 -1.86
N VAL A 8 51.84 26.89 -0.76
CA VAL A 8 51.29 25.72 -0.06
C VAL A 8 50.02 25.29 -0.80
N ALA A 9 50.12 24.25 -1.63
CA ALA A 9 48.96 23.63 -2.26
C ALA A 9 48.20 22.79 -1.21
N THR A 10 47.07 23.31 -0.73
CA THR A 10 46.19 22.60 0.21
C THR A 10 45.32 21.63 -0.61
N TRP A 11 45.70 20.36 -0.63
CA TRP A 11 44.89 19.30 -1.24
C TRP A 11 43.70 19.00 -0.33
N ALA A 12 42.50 19.42 -0.73
CA ALA A 12 41.26 19.03 -0.06
C ALA A 12 40.98 17.55 -0.35
N VAL A 13 41.26 16.68 0.64
CA VAL A 13 40.84 15.28 0.60
C VAL A 13 39.33 15.25 0.82
N MET A 14 38.56 15.04 -0.25
CA MET A 14 37.15 14.72 -0.12
C MET A 14 37.02 13.30 0.43
N LEU A 15 36.64 13.20 1.70
CA LEU A 15 36.24 11.94 2.32
C LEU A 15 34.95 11.46 1.65
N VAL A 16 35.07 10.49 0.74
CA VAL A 16 33.91 9.74 0.24
C VAL A 16 33.48 8.81 1.37
N ALA A 17 32.45 9.23 2.12
CA ALA A 17 31.81 8.33 3.07
C ALA A 17 31.19 7.16 2.29
N PRO A 18 31.46 5.89 2.67
CA PRO A 18 30.76 4.76 2.06
C PRO A 18 29.26 4.92 2.34
N ALA A 19 28.45 4.85 1.30
CA ALA A 19 27.00 4.79 1.44
C ALA A 19 26.67 3.61 2.38
N ALA A 20 25.92 3.88 3.45
CA ALA A 20 25.47 2.83 4.35
C ALA A 20 24.78 1.73 3.53
N PRO A 21 25.02 0.44 3.80
CA PRO A 21 24.34 -0.62 3.08
C PRO A 21 22.83 -0.43 3.27
N ALA A 22 22.10 -0.32 2.17
CA ALA A 22 20.64 -0.32 2.21
C ALA A 22 20.18 -1.57 2.99
N GLY A 23 19.22 -1.40 3.89
CA GLY A 23 18.62 -2.52 4.61
C GLY A 23 17.96 -3.52 3.65
N PRO A 24 17.29 -4.56 4.17
CA PRO A 24 16.69 -5.58 3.31
C PRO A 24 15.67 -4.96 2.32
N PRO A 25 15.53 -5.54 1.12
CA PRO A 25 14.47 -5.15 0.20
C PRO A 25 13.10 -5.38 0.85
N SER A 26 12.11 -4.63 0.37
CA SER A 26 10.72 -4.82 0.73
C SER A 26 10.29 -6.23 0.36
N ARG A 27 9.38 -6.80 1.15
CA ARG A 27 8.89 -8.16 0.95
C ARG A 27 7.39 -8.20 1.19
N VAL A 28 6.69 -8.84 0.27
CA VAL A 28 5.26 -9.08 0.35
C VAL A 28 5.04 -10.58 0.47
N GLY A 29 4.36 -10.99 1.53
CA GLY A 29 3.89 -12.34 1.77
C GLY A 29 2.40 -12.48 1.50
N ARG A 30 1.88 -13.66 1.85
CA ARG A 30 0.44 -13.96 1.83
C ARG A 30 0.02 -14.41 3.23
N VAL A 31 -1.20 -14.06 3.60
CA VAL A 31 -1.83 -14.49 4.84
C VAL A 31 -3.27 -14.90 4.55
N GLU A 32 -3.74 -15.97 5.18
CA GLU A 32 -5.14 -16.34 5.11
C GLU A 32 -5.94 -15.47 6.08
N VAL A 33 -7.01 -14.86 5.59
CA VAL A 33 -7.93 -14.04 6.38
C VAL A 33 -9.37 -14.45 6.11
N THR A 34 -10.25 -14.23 7.07
CA THR A 34 -11.69 -14.44 6.92
C THR A 34 -12.37 -13.09 6.67
N CYS A 35 -13.13 -12.97 5.60
CA CYS A 35 -13.88 -11.75 5.32
C CYS A 35 -14.92 -11.48 6.43
N PRO A 36 -14.94 -10.30 7.08
CA PRO A 36 -15.88 -10.00 8.16
C PRO A 36 -17.32 -9.74 7.65
N ILE A 37 -17.53 -9.69 6.33
CA ILE A 37 -18.85 -9.48 5.72
C ILE A 37 -19.53 -10.81 5.39
N CYS A 38 -18.84 -11.67 4.64
CA CYS A 38 -19.41 -12.92 4.11
C CYS A 38 -18.80 -14.18 4.71
N GLU A 39 -17.89 -14.03 5.68
CA GLU A 39 -17.26 -15.12 6.45
C GLU A 39 -16.50 -16.16 5.59
N ARG A 40 -16.14 -15.79 4.36
CA ARG A 40 -15.36 -16.66 3.48
C ARG A 40 -13.86 -16.39 3.65
N PRO A 41 -13.03 -17.44 3.77
CA PRO A 41 -11.59 -17.29 3.80
C PRO A 41 -11.07 -16.91 2.42
N PHE A 42 -9.99 -16.12 2.36
CA PHE A 42 -9.22 -15.85 1.16
C PHE A 42 -7.79 -15.48 1.52
N LYS A 43 -6.87 -15.53 0.55
CA LYS A 43 -5.47 -15.14 0.74
C LYS A 43 -5.29 -13.65 0.48
N ALA A 44 -4.99 -12.87 1.51
CA ALA A 44 -4.65 -11.46 1.42
C ALA A 44 -3.13 -11.26 1.23
N PHE A 45 -2.72 -10.07 0.79
CA PHE A 45 -1.33 -9.67 0.85
C PHE A 45 -0.94 -9.26 2.28
N ALA A 46 0.32 -9.51 2.65
CA ALA A 46 0.91 -9.01 3.87
C ALA A 46 2.25 -8.35 3.54
N VAL A 47 2.35 -7.03 3.72
CA VAL A 47 3.63 -6.32 3.60
C VAL A 47 4.46 -6.64 4.84
N ALA A 48 5.43 -7.55 4.71
CA ALA A 48 6.20 -8.08 5.84
C ALA A 48 7.44 -7.24 6.16
N VAL A 49 8.03 -6.64 5.13
CA VAL A 49 9.12 -5.67 5.24
C VAL A 49 8.85 -4.57 4.23
N GLU A 50 8.94 -3.31 4.66
CA GLU A 50 8.86 -2.15 3.79
C GLU A 50 10.10 -1.26 3.97
N ASN A 51 10.46 -0.55 2.91
CA ASN A 51 11.54 0.44 2.93
C ASN A 51 11.25 1.59 1.97
N THR A 52 12.03 2.66 2.09
CA THR A 52 11.95 3.87 1.26
C THR A 52 13.31 4.19 0.61
N TYR A 53 14.11 3.16 0.36
CA TYR A 53 15.53 3.30 0.04
C TYR A 53 15.82 3.86 -1.35
N GLN A 54 14.82 4.01 -2.23
CA GLN A 54 14.97 4.66 -3.54
C GLN A 54 14.54 6.13 -3.54
N GLY A 55 14.33 6.73 -2.36
CA GLY A 55 13.97 8.14 -2.22
C GLY A 55 12.46 8.37 -2.22
N VAL A 56 12.06 9.63 -2.39
CA VAL A 56 10.66 10.06 -2.33
C VAL A 56 10.39 10.99 -3.51
N ASP A 57 9.35 10.68 -4.29
CA ASP A 57 8.90 11.49 -5.42
C ASP A 57 8.31 12.83 -4.94
N ARG A 58 8.11 13.79 -5.86
CA ARG A 58 7.56 15.12 -5.54
C ARG A 58 6.13 15.10 -5.02
N ASP A 59 5.40 14.04 -5.29
CA ASP A 59 4.04 13.78 -4.79
C ASP A 59 4.02 12.90 -3.54
N LEU A 60 5.15 12.85 -2.81
CA LEU A 60 5.34 12.13 -1.56
C LEU A 60 5.34 10.59 -1.70
N PHE A 61 5.44 10.05 -2.91
CA PHE A 61 5.54 8.61 -3.09
C PHE A 61 6.93 8.09 -2.73
N ALA A 62 7.03 7.39 -1.61
CA ALA A 62 8.28 6.80 -1.16
C ALA A 62 8.60 5.52 -1.95
N ARG A 63 9.76 5.49 -2.61
CA ARG A 63 10.17 4.40 -3.50
C ARG A 63 10.90 3.30 -2.73
N ALA A 64 10.45 2.07 -2.88
CA ALA A 64 11.04 0.91 -2.24
C ALA A 64 12.06 0.21 -3.15
N ILE A 65 13.10 -0.39 -2.56
CA ILE A 65 13.84 -1.50 -3.20
C ILE A 65 13.03 -2.77 -2.98
N GLY A 66 12.66 -3.48 -4.05
CA GLY A 66 11.79 -4.66 -4.02
C GLY A 66 10.35 -4.33 -4.47
N PRO A 67 9.35 -5.17 -4.12
CA PRO A 67 7.95 -4.87 -4.39
C PRO A 67 7.54 -3.57 -3.68
N GLN A 68 6.90 -2.67 -4.43
CA GLN A 68 6.43 -1.39 -3.91
C GLN A 68 5.18 -1.62 -3.03
N PRO A 69 5.24 -1.34 -1.70
CA PRO A 69 4.19 -1.73 -0.75
C PRO A 69 2.78 -1.28 -1.11
N GLU A 70 2.64 -0.09 -1.70
CA GLU A 70 1.36 0.55 -2.01
C GLU A 70 0.50 -0.31 -2.94
N PHE A 71 1.11 -1.11 -3.82
CA PHE A 71 0.35 -2.06 -4.65
C PHE A 71 -0.26 -3.21 -3.85
N TYR A 72 0.16 -3.45 -2.60
CA TYR A 72 -0.19 -4.64 -1.81
C TYR A 72 -0.85 -4.32 -0.47
N ARG A 73 -1.00 -3.04 -0.10
CA ARG A 73 -1.60 -2.63 1.19
C ARG A 73 -3.09 -2.95 1.28
N VAL A 74 -3.81 -2.85 0.17
CA VAL A 74 -5.26 -3.09 0.13
C VAL A 74 -5.54 -4.49 -0.39
N SER A 75 -6.42 -5.22 0.29
CA SER A 75 -6.93 -6.53 -0.13
C SER A 75 -8.45 -6.48 -0.30
N THR A 76 -8.99 -7.27 -1.23
CA THR A 76 -10.41 -7.30 -1.59
C THR A 76 -10.94 -8.73 -1.50
N CYS A 77 -12.01 -8.95 -0.75
CA CYS A 77 -12.69 -10.24 -0.74
C CYS A 77 -13.29 -10.52 -2.13
N PRO A 78 -12.89 -11.61 -2.84
CA PRO A 78 -13.38 -11.88 -4.19
C PRO A 78 -14.87 -12.27 -4.21
N ARG A 79 -15.45 -12.61 -3.05
CA ARG A 79 -16.85 -13.06 -2.94
C ARG A 79 -17.86 -11.91 -2.81
N CYS A 80 -17.54 -10.90 -2.01
CA CYS A 80 -18.46 -9.79 -1.71
C CYS A 80 -17.89 -8.40 -2.02
N ALA A 81 -16.69 -8.35 -2.61
CA ALA A 81 -15.97 -7.12 -2.96
C ALA A 81 -15.65 -6.17 -1.79
N TYR A 82 -15.87 -6.57 -0.54
CA TYR A 82 -15.38 -5.81 0.62
C TYR A 82 -13.87 -5.67 0.54
N SER A 83 -13.41 -4.42 0.60
CA SER A 83 -12.01 -4.05 0.43
C SER A 83 -11.53 -3.11 1.53
N GLY A 84 -10.28 -3.23 1.91
CA GLY A 84 -9.66 -2.48 3.01
C GLY A 84 -8.19 -2.87 3.23
N TYR A 85 -7.60 -2.31 4.29
CA TYR A 85 -6.27 -2.74 4.75
C TYR A 85 -6.34 -4.11 5.42
N LEU A 86 -5.21 -4.75 5.65
CA LEU A 86 -5.17 -6.07 6.28
C LEU A 86 -5.86 -6.07 7.66
N GLU A 87 -5.75 -4.97 8.40
CA GLU A 87 -6.37 -4.75 9.71
C GLU A 87 -7.91 -4.71 9.63
N ASP A 88 -8.48 -4.37 8.48
CA ASP A 88 -9.92 -4.41 8.24
C ASP A 88 -10.48 -5.84 8.10
N PHE A 89 -9.60 -6.86 8.11
CA PHE A 89 -9.95 -8.28 8.13
C PHE A 89 -9.57 -8.97 9.45
N ARG A 90 -9.20 -8.21 10.48
CA ARG A 90 -8.83 -8.78 11.79
C ARG A 90 -10.01 -9.54 12.42
N PRO A 91 -9.76 -10.67 13.10
CA PRO A 91 -10.79 -11.35 13.88
C PRO A 91 -11.44 -10.44 14.91
N GLY A 92 -12.76 -10.54 15.07
CA GLY A 92 -13.52 -9.76 16.05
C GLY A 92 -13.75 -8.29 15.67
N LEU A 93 -13.45 -7.87 14.43
CA LEU A 93 -13.85 -6.56 13.95
C LEU A 93 -15.39 -6.43 13.95
N ALA A 94 -15.91 -5.56 14.80
CA ALA A 94 -17.33 -5.26 14.84
C ALA A 94 -17.71 -4.33 13.69
N LEU A 95 -18.54 -4.83 12.76
CA LEU A 95 -19.16 -4.05 11.69
C LEU A 95 -20.65 -3.93 11.96
N SER A 96 -21.23 -2.78 11.64
CA SER A 96 -22.67 -2.58 11.85
C SER A 96 -23.47 -3.51 10.93
N PRO A 97 -24.59 -4.09 11.39
CA PRO A 97 -25.45 -4.91 10.54
C PRO A 97 -25.93 -4.16 9.29
N ALA A 98 -26.16 -2.84 9.41
CA ALA A 98 -26.53 -1.99 8.29
C ALA A 98 -25.43 -1.91 7.22
N PHE A 99 -24.16 -1.84 7.62
CA PHE A 99 -23.04 -1.86 6.68
C PHE A 99 -22.90 -3.22 6.00
N ILE A 100 -22.93 -4.32 6.77
CA ILE A 100 -22.88 -5.68 6.22
C ILE A 100 -23.98 -5.88 5.18
N ARG A 101 -25.21 -5.49 5.52
CA ARG A 101 -26.35 -5.54 4.62
C ARG A 101 -26.12 -4.71 3.36
N ARG A 102 -25.60 -3.49 3.50
CA ARG A 102 -25.30 -2.61 2.35
C ARG A 102 -24.25 -3.22 1.40
N VAL A 103 -23.28 -3.98 1.90
CA VAL A 103 -22.30 -4.67 1.06
C VAL A 103 -22.94 -5.86 0.33
N LEU A 104 -23.78 -6.64 1.02
CA LEU A 104 -24.37 -7.88 0.49
C LEU A 104 -25.62 -7.67 -0.39
N ASP A 105 -26.42 -6.64 -0.14
CA ASP A 105 -27.69 -6.41 -0.81
C ASP A 105 -27.52 -5.68 -2.14
N SER A 106 -28.19 -6.17 -3.19
CA SER A 106 -28.16 -5.56 -4.53
C SER A 106 -28.65 -4.09 -4.50
N PRO A 107 -27.89 -3.12 -5.06
CA PRO A 107 -26.75 -3.31 -5.95
C PRO A 107 -25.47 -3.91 -5.36
N GLY A 108 -25.23 -3.72 -4.06
CA GLY A 108 -24.02 -4.13 -3.36
C GLY A 108 -22.82 -3.29 -3.73
N LEU A 109 -21.64 -3.65 -3.22
CA LEU A 109 -20.40 -3.25 -3.89
C LEU A 109 -20.35 -3.93 -5.25
N ARG A 110 -20.47 -3.14 -6.32
CA ARG A 110 -20.35 -3.61 -7.71
C ARG A 110 -18.96 -3.27 -8.24
N PRO A 111 -18.02 -4.23 -8.25
CA PRO A 111 -16.74 -4.04 -8.92
C PRO A 111 -16.96 -3.95 -10.43
N ASP A 112 -16.31 -2.98 -11.07
CA ASP A 112 -16.18 -2.87 -12.52
C ASP A 112 -14.68 -2.80 -12.85
N PRO A 113 -14.11 -3.76 -13.60
CA PRO A 113 -14.74 -4.98 -14.12
C PRO A 113 -15.17 -5.97 -13.00
N PRO A 114 -16.10 -6.90 -13.27
CA PRO A 114 -16.48 -7.92 -12.29
C PRO A 114 -15.28 -8.74 -11.79
N ILE A 115 -15.24 -9.01 -10.48
CA ILE A 115 -14.23 -9.87 -9.86
C ILE A 115 -14.76 -11.31 -9.83
N ALA A 116 -13.97 -12.27 -10.34
CA ALA A 116 -14.30 -13.68 -10.21
C ALA A 116 -14.31 -14.11 -8.74
N THR A 117 -15.27 -14.95 -8.35
CA THR A 117 -15.52 -15.25 -6.93
C THR A 117 -14.38 -16.03 -6.23
N ASP A 118 -13.48 -16.60 -7.02
CA ASP A 118 -12.29 -17.36 -6.65
C ASP A 118 -10.98 -16.68 -7.08
N ALA A 119 -11.05 -15.42 -7.55
CA ALA A 119 -9.88 -14.64 -7.95
C ALA A 119 -8.84 -14.54 -6.81
N ASP A 120 -7.57 -14.72 -7.17
CA ASP A 120 -6.47 -14.33 -6.28
C ASP A 120 -6.35 -12.80 -6.26
N GLN A 121 -5.77 -12.25 -5.21
CA GLN A 121 -5.47 -10.81 -5.17
C GLN A 121 -4.62 -10.36 -6.35
N THR A 122 -3.71 -11.17 -6.90
CA THR A 122 -2.94 -10.80 -8.10
C THR A 122 -3.82 -10.57 -9.32
N ASP A 123 -5.01 -11.16 -9.37
CA ASP A 123 -5.93 -11.07 -10.49
C ASP A 123 -6.85 -9.83 -10.38
N ILE A 124 -6.87 -9.18 -9.21
CA ILE A 124 -7.65 -7.96 -8.95
C ILE A 124 -6.70 -6.75 -9.07
N PRO A 125 -6.88 -5.85 -10.05
CA PRO A 125 -6.03 -4.68 -10.20
C PRO A 125 -5.95 -3.85 -8.91
N ALA A 126 -4.74 -3.37 -8.56
CA ALA A 126 -4.54 -2.58 -7.35
C ALA A 126 -5.43 -1.32 -7.34
N ALA A 127 -5.55 -0.63 -8.49
CA ALA A 127 -6.45 0.52 -8.64
C ALA A 127 -7.90 0.18 -8.28
N GLN A 128 -8.40 -0.98 -8.75
CA GLN A 128 -9.74 -1.45 -8.43
C GLN A 128 -9.91 -1.78 -6.95
N ARG A 129 -8.91 -2.40 -6.31
CA ARG A 129 -8.93 -2.63 -4.86
C ARG A 129 -9.05 -1.31 -4.10
N TYR A 130 -8.28 -0.30 -4.48
CA TYR A 130 -8.36 1.03 -3.86
C TYR A 130 -9.72 1.70 -4.05
N GLU A 131 -10.32 1.63 -5.25
CA GLU A 131 -11.66 2.17 -5.50
C GLU A 131 -12.71 1.54 -4.57
N LEU A 132 -12.69 0.22 -4.45
CA LEU A 132 -13.59 -0.51 -3.55
C LEU A 132 -13.35 -0.13 -2.08
N ALA A 133 -12.09 0.00 -1.66
CA ALA A 133 -11.74 0.36 -0.30
C ALA A 133 -12.18 1.79 0.06
N ILE A 134 -12.04 2.74 -0.87
CA ILE A 134 -12.55 4.11 -0.71
C ILE A 134 -14.07 4.07 -0.47
N ARG A 135 -14.81 3.32 -1.30
CA ARG A 135 -16.26 3.17 -1.16
C ARG A 135 -16.65 2.53 0.18
N CYS A 136 -15.93 1.50 0.63
CA CYS A 136 -16.11 0.92 1.96
C CYS A 136 -15.90 1.96 3.07
N TYR A 137 -14.84 2.77 2.98
CA TYR A 137 -14.49 3.77 3.99
C TYR A 137 -15.48 4.93 4.04
N GLU A 138 -16.04 5.32 2.91
CA GLU A 138 -17.16 6.27 2.84
C GLU A 138 -18.41 5.71 3.54
N TRP A 139 -18.78 4.46 3.26
CA TRP A 139 -19.97 3.85 3.85
C TRP A 139 -19.83 3.58 5.35
N LEU A 140 -18.60 3.30 5.80
CA LEU A 140 -18.26 3.16 7.21
C LEU A 140 -18.10 4.50 7.92
N ALA A 141 -18.21 5.63 7.22
CA ALA A 141 -17.95 6.97 7.73
C ALA A 141 -16.60 7.05 8.48
N ARG A 142 -15.54 6.47 7.89
CA ARG A 142 -14.18 6.60 8.41
C ARG A 142 -13.71 8.05 8.36
N SER A 143 -12.71 8.39 9.17
CA SER A 143 -12.18 9.75 9.25
C SER A 143 -11.70 10.27 7.89
N ASP A 144 -11.69 11.59 7.74
CA ASP A 144 -11.18 12.26 6.54
C ASP A 144 -9.73 11.89 6.27
N GLU A 145 -8.92 11.77 7.32
CA GLU A 145 -7.52 11.32 7.21
C GLU A 145 -7.42 9.92 6.63
N ALA A 146 -8.23 8.96 7.11
CA ALA A 146 -8.20 7.59 6.62
C ALA A 146 -8.60 7.52 5.13
N ARG A 147 -9.58 8.32 4.72
CA ARG A 147 -9.98 8.46 3.31
C ARG A 147 -8.90 9.15 2.48
N ALA A 148 -8.29 10.21 2.97
CA ALA A 148 -7.22 10.94 2.30
C ALA A 148 -6.01 10.03 2.02
N TRP A 149 -5.61 9.18 2.97
CA TRP A 149 -4.55 8.20 2.76
C TRP A 149 -4.89 7.18 1.67
N LEU A 150 -6.14 6.71 1.60
CA LEU A 150 -6.58 5.83 0.51
C LEU A 150 -6.51 6.53 -0.84
N HIS A 151 -7.01 7.78 -0.94
CA HIS A 151 -6.96 8.54 -2.20
C HIS A 151 -5.53 8.86 -2.65
N LEU A 152 -4.66 9.26 -1.73
CA LEU A 152 -3.26 9.53 -2.05
C LEU A 152 -2.55 8.28 -2.59
N ARG A 153 -2.74 7.14 -1.91
CA ARG A 153 -2.17 5.86 -2.35
C ARG A 153 -2.78 5.37 -3.66
N ALA A 154 -4.08 5.57 -3.86
CA ALA A 154 -4.75 5.26 -5.12
C ALA A 154 -4.17 6.08 -6.28
N ALA A 155 -3.84 7.36 -6.05
CA ALA A 155 -3.21 8.22 -7.05
C ALA A 155 -1.81 7.72 -7.43
N TRP A 156 -1.00 7.29 -6.47
CA TRP A 156 0.31 6.68 -6.74
C TRP A 156 0.20 5.40 -7.55
N VAL A 157 -0.78 4.53 -7.22
CA VAL A 157 -1.05 3.29 -7.96
C VAL A 157 -1.59 3.53 -9.37
N ALA A 158 -2.36 4.60 -9.59
CA ALA A 158 -2.93 4.91 -10.90
C ALA A 158 -1.89 5.53 -11.86
N ARG A 159 -0.84 6.14 -11.32
CA ARG A 159 0.21 6.82 -12.07
C ARG A 159 1.25 5.85 -12.63
N ASP A 160 1.55 4.79 -11.88
CA ASP A 160 2.57 3.77 -12.18
C ASP A 160 1.97 2.56 -12.92
#